data_AF-A0A117LRH7-F1
#
_entry.id   AF-A0A117LRH7-F1
#
_cell.length_a   1.000
_cell.length_b   1.000
_cell.length_c   1.000
_cell.angle_alpha   90.00
_cell.angle_beta   90.00
_cell.angle_gamma   90.00
#
_symmetry.space_group_name_H-M   'P 1'
#
loop_
_entity.id
_entity.type
_entity.pdbx_description
1 polymer ?
#
loop_
_entity_poly.entity_id
_entity_poly.type
_entity_poly.pdbx_seq_one_letter_code
_entity_poly.pdbx_strand_id
1 'polypeptide(L)'
;MFMGGCHLNECNYITHGNFHALSMVNITRALLKHVGLNPERLKLKFMSGSEANVYVEGVNEFVKKIKELGPLGKGEGMDASALKAKLEAVTNLIPYIRLVERERLRGPFKTEEECNEFFASDEFKGLFKETIADKLAVGQIVALLRQQPLTTPEIAKALGLTPSEVSRHLISSSRQKFVRYDEGLKRYALA
;
A
#
# COMPACT_ATOMS: atom_id res chain seq x y z
N MET A 1 -11.49 -6.81 4.78
CA MET A 1 -11.43 -6.45 6.21
C MET A 1 -12.40 -5.32 6.49
N PHE A 2 -13.24 -5.50 7.50
CA PHE A 2 -14.12 -4.46 8.04
C PHE A 2 -13.55 -4.01 9.38
N MET A 3 -13.51 -2.70 9.63
CA MET A 3 -13.07 -2.12 10.88
C MET A 3 -14.13 -1.14 11.39
N GLY A 4 -14.43 -1.24 12.69
CA GLY A 4 -15.28 -0.30 13.40
C GLY A 4 -14.44 0.60 14.30
N GLY A 5 -14.85 1.84 14.46
CA GLY A 5 -14.27 2.77 15.44
C GLY A 5 -15.33 3.68 16.04
N CYS A 6 -15.02 4.30 17.18
CA CYS A 6 -15.83 5.38 17.76
C CYS A 6 -15.99 6.52 16.74
N HIS A 7 -17.12 7.22 16.78
CA HIS A 7 -17.29 8.48 16.06
C HIS A 7 -16.07 9.39 16.20
N LEU A 8 -15.72 10.06 15.11
CA LEU A 8 -14.65 11.04 15.13
C LEU A 8 -14.96 12.11 16.19
N ASN A 9 -13.94 12.55 16.90
CA ASN A 9 -14.06 13.42 18.08
C ASN A 9 -14.71 12.80 19.33
N GLU A 10 -15.24 11.58 19.26
CA GLU A 10 -15.78 10.81 20.41
C GLU A 10 -14.89 9.64 20.83
N CYS A 11 -13.60 9.70 20.51
CA CYS A 11 -12.67 8.66 20.93
C CYS A 11 -12.55 8.65 22.46
N ASN A 12 -12.68 7.48 23.08
CA ASN A 12 -12.44 7.32 24.52
C ASN A 12 -10.99 7.67 24.92
N TYR A 13 -10.07 7.69 23.96
CA TYR A 13 -8.67 8.02 24.19
C TYR A 13 -8.38 9.44 23.68
N ILE A 14 -7.82 10.28 24.57
CA ILE A 14 -7.47 11.69 24.32
C ILE A 14 -6.51 11.85 23.13
N THR A 15 -5.74 10.81 22.82
CA THR A 15 -4.82 10.83 21.67
C THR A 15 -5.51 10.80 20.30
N HIS A 16 -6.85 10.79 20.26
CA HIS A 16 -7.65 10.79 19.03
C HIS A 16 -7.25 9.66 18.07
N GLY A 17 -7.17 8.44 18.60
CA GLY A 17 -6.68 7.27 17.86
C GLY A 17 -7.53 6.91 16.63
N ASN A 18 -8.80 7.31 16.59
CA ASN A 18 -9.68 7.11 15.44
C ASN A 18 -9.28 7.94 14.21
N PHE A 19 -8.73 9.14 14.38
CA PHE A 19 -8.14 9.90 13.26
C PHE A 19 -6.88 9.24 12.72
N HIS A 20 -6.03 8.70 13.60
CA HIS A 20 -4.87 7.93 13.16
C HIS A 20 -5.29 6.65 12.40
N ALA A 21 -6.33 5.95 12.88
CA ALA A 21 -6.90 4.81 12.18
C ALA A 21 -7.44 5.19 10.79
N LEU A 22 -8.11 6.34 10.66
CA LEU A 22 -8.58 6.87 9.38
C LEU A 22 -7.44 7.10 8.39
N SER A 23 -6.37 7.77 8.84
CA SER A 23 -5.17 7.99 8.04
C SER A 23 -4.53 6.68 7.59
N MET A 24 -4.37 5.73 8.51
CA MET A 24 -3.82 4.40 8.19
C MET A 24 -4.68 3.62 7.21
N VAL A 25 -6.01 3.74 7.29
CA VAL A 25 -6.93 3.13 6.33
C VAL A 25 -6.74 3.73 4.94
N ASN A 26 -6.60 5.05 4.83
CA ASN A 26 -6.38 5.71 3.55
C ASN A 26 -5.02 5.35 2.94
N ILE A 27 -3.95 5.29 3.73
CA ILE A 27 -2.63 4.78 3.30
C ILE A 27 -2.75 3.32 2.84
N THR A 28 -3.46 2.48 3.59
CA THR A 28 -3.64 1.06 3.24
C THR A 28 -4.45 0.90 1.97
N ARG A 29 -5.49 1.71 1.74
CA ARG A 29 -6.25 1.73 0.48
C ARG A 29 -5.36 2.10 -0.70
N ALA A 30 -4.49 3.10 -0.53
CA ALA A 30 -3.51 3.47 -1.55
C ALA A 30 -2.52 2.33 -1.84
N LEU A 31 -2.03 1.63 -0.80
CA LEU A 31 -1.19 0.44 -0.93
C LEU A 31 -1.90 -0.69 -1.68
N LEU A 32 -3.13 -1.03 -1.30
CA LEU A 32 -3.95 -2.04 -1.97
C LEU A 32 -4.08 -1.71 -3.46
N LYS A 33 -4.47 -0.47 -3.78
CA LYS A 33 -4.58 0.00 -5.17
C LYS A 33 -3.25 -0.18 -5.90
N HIS A 34 -2.15 0.23 -5.28
CA HIS A 34 -0.83 0.19 -5.89
C HIS A 34 -0.36 -1.24 -6.20
N VAL A 35 -0.67 -2.21 -5.35
CA VAL A 35 -0.36 -3.63 -5.64
C VAL A 35 -1.37 -4.32 -6.56
N GLY A 36 -2.42 -3.61 -6.98
CA GLY A 36 -3.45 -4.11 -7.89
C GLY A 36 -4.61 -4.82 -7.18
N LEU A 37 -4.81 -4.58 -5.88
CA LEU A 37 -5.96 -5.03 -5.12
C LEU A 37 -7.03 -3.95 -5.04
N ASN A 38 -8.31 -4.35 -5.05
CA ASN A 38 -9.39 -3.38 -4.94
C ASN A 38 -9.40 -2.75 -3.51
N PRO A 39 -9.30 -1.41 -3.38
CA PRO A 39 -9.31 -0.72 -2.07
C PRO A 39 -10.59 -0.92 -1.27
N GLU A 40 -11.72 -1.22 -1.93
CA GLU A 40 -13.01 -1.50 -1.29
C GLU A 40 -12.99 -2.82 -0.48
N ARG A 41 -11.92 -3.63 -0.60
CA ARG A 41 -11.68 -4.75 0.32
C ARG A 41 -11.37 -4.31 1.75
N LEU A 42 -11.15 -3.01 1.98
CA LEU A 42 -10.96 -2.40 3.31
C LEU A 42 -12.03 -1.34 3.58
N LYS A 43 -12.90 -1.64 4.55
CA LYS A 43 -13.94 -0.71 5.02
C LYS A 43 -13.65 -0.30 6.46
N LEU A 44 -13.74 1.01 6.71
CA LEU A 44 -13.79 1.60 8.04
C LEU A 44 -15.16 2.24 8.18
N LYS A 45 -15.80 2.04 9.33
CA LYS A 45 -17.07 2.67 9.67
C LYS A 45 -17.00 3.18 11.10
N PHE A 46 -17.46 4.40 11.31
CA PHE A 46 -17.57 5.00 12.64
C PHE A 46 -18.97 4.82 13.20
N MET A 47 -19.04 4.47 14.48
CA MET A 47 -20.27 4.20 15.23
C MET A 47 -20.02 4.27 16.74
N SER A 48 -21.06 4.55 17.50
CA SER A 48 -21.10 4.45 18.95
C SER A 48 -21.44 3.02 19.40
N GLY A 49 -21.29 2.74 20.70
CA GLY A 49 -21.66 1.45 21.29
C GLY A 49 -23.16 1.14 21.25
N SER A 50 -24.00 2.16 21.04
CA SER A 50 -25.47 2.03 21.02
C SER A 50 -26.04 1.86 19.61
N GLU A 51 -25.22 1.99 18.56
CA GLU A 51 -25.65 1.95 17.15
C GLU A 51 -25.48 0.55 16.54
N ALA A 52 -26.10 -0.45 17.17
CA ALA A 52 -26.05 -1.83 16.69
C ALA A 52 -26.64 -1.97 15.26
N ASN A 53 -27.67 -1.18 14.93
CA ASN A 53 -28.24 -1.13 13.59
C ASN A 53 -27.21 -0.69 12.53
N VAL A 54 -26.44 0.37 12.81
CA VAL A 54 -25.41 0.89 11.90
C VAL A 54 -24.31 -0.15 11.67
N TYR A 55 -23.91 -0.88 12.71
CA TYR A 55 -22.96 -1.98 12.59
C TYR A 55 -23.49 -3.09 11.67
N VAL A 56 -24.70 -3.57 11.94
CA VAL A 56 -25.32 -4.67 11.18
C VAL A 56 -25.47 -4.29 9.71
N GLU A 57 -25.99 -3.09 9.42
CA GLU A 57 -26.09 -2.55 8.06
C GLU A 57 -24.72 -2.48 7.38
N GLY A 58 -23.73 -1.88 8.05
CA GLY A 58 -22.38 -1.73 7.49
C GLY A 58 -21.68 -3.07 7.20
N VAL A 59 -21.85 -4.07 8.07
CA VAL A 59 -21.32 -5.43 7.83
C VAL A 59 -22.05 -6.10 6.68
N ASN A 60 -23.38 -6.01 6.60
CA ASN A 60 -24.17 -6.60 5.52
C ASN A 60 -23.79 -6.00 4.15
N GLU A 61 -23.68 -4.68 4.07
CA GLU A 61 -23.20 -3.98 2.87
C GLU A 61 -21.79 -4.43 2.49
N PHE A 62 -20.89 -4.52 3.47
CA PHE A 62 -19.51 -4.94 3.22
C PHE A 62 -19.44 -6.39 2.73
N VAL A 63 -20.20 -7.30 3.34
CA VAL A 63 -20.26 -8.71 2.91
C VAL A 63 -20.79 -8.82 1.49
N LYS A 64 -21.85 -8.08 1.15
CA LYS A 64 -22.39 -8.03 -0.22
C LYS A 64 -21.29 -7.58 -1.20
N LYS A 65 -20.58 -6.50 -0.85
CA LYS A 65 -19.49 -5.98 -1.68
C LYS A 65 -18.35 -6.99 -1.87
N ILE A 66 -17.92 -7.68 -0.81
CA ILE A 66 -16.87 -8.69 -0.91
C ILE A 66 -17.30 -9.89 -1.77
N LYS A 67 -18.58 -10.28 -1.71
CA LYS A 67 -19.13 -11.32 -2.59
C LYS A 67 -19.08 -10.89 -4.07
N GLU A 68 -19.44 -9.64 -4.37
CA GLU A 68 -19.37 -9.07 -5.72
C GLU A 68 -17.92 -9.03 -6.24
N LEU A 69 -16.95 -8.67 -5.38
CA LEU A 69 -15.52 -8.66 -5.73
C LEU A 69 -14.91 -10.06 -5.86
N GLY A 70 -15.57 -11.10 -5.37
CA GLY A 70 -15.06 -12.47 -5.35
C GLY A 70 -13.83 -12.68 -4.46
N PRO A 71 -13.25 -13.90 -4.48
CA PRO A 71 -12.11 -14.26 -3.65
C PRO A 71 -10.88 -13.38 -3.92
N LEU A 72 -10.12 -13.07 -2.86
CA LEU A 72 -8.90 -12.27 -2.95
C LEU A 72 -7.91 -12.87 -3.96
N GLY A 73 -7.36 -12.03 -4.85
CA GLY A 73 -6.48 -12.44 -5.93
C GLY A 73 -7.26 -12.90 -7.15
N LYS A 74 -8.19 -13.85 -7.00
CA LYS A 74 -9.01 -14.34 -8.13
C LYS A 74 -9.90 -13.24 -8.72
N GLY A 75 -10.54 -12.44 -7.87
CA GLY A 75 -11.36 -11.30 -8.31
C GLY A 75 -10.57 -10.22 -9.02
N GLU A 76 -9.26 -10.17 -8.78
CA GLU A 76 -8.31 -9.26 -9.41
C GLU A 76 -7.57 -9.85 -10.61
N GLY A 77 -7.86 -11.11 -10.99
CA GLY A 77 -7.14 -11.80 -12.05
C GLY A 77 -5.67 -12.12 -11.72
N MET A 78 -5.35 -12.24 -10.42
CA MET A 78 -4.00 -12.48 -9.91
C MET A 78 -3.86 -13.93 -9.42
N ASP A 79 -2.76 -14.58 -9.79
CA ASP A 79 -2.43 -15.90 -9.27
C ASP A 79 -1.98 -15.84 -7.79
N ALA A 80 -2.09 -16.97 -7.09
CA ALA A 80 -1.82 -17.02 -5.66
C ALA A 80 -0.34 -16.72 -5.31
N SER A 81 0.59 -17.07 -6.19
CA SER A 81 2.02 -16.85 -5.94
C SER A 81 2.38 -15.37 -6.10
N ALA A 82 1.87 -14.71 -7.13
CA ALA A 82 2.02 -13.27 -7.32
C ALA A 82 1.34 -12.48 -6.21
N LEU A 83 0.14 -12.88 -5.78
CA LEU A 83 -0.55 -12.26 -4.64
C LEU A 83 0.30 -12.35 -3.37
N LYS A 84 0.79 -13.54 -3.06
CA LYS A 84 1.63 -13.77 -1.87
C LYS A 84 2.89 -12.90 -1.92
N ALA A 85 3.60 -12.88 -3.05
CA ALA A 85 4.82 -12.10 -3.22
C ALA A 85 4.56 -10.59 -3.04
N LYS A 86 3.46 -10.07 -3.60
CA LYS A 86 3.09 -8.65 -3.45
C LYS A 86 2.74 -8.29 -2.01
N LEU A 87 1.97 -9.13 -1.32
CA LEU A 87 1.62 -8.91 0.07
C LEU A 87 2.85 -8.98 0.98
N GLU A 88 3.74 -9.96 0.77
CA GLU A 88 5.00 -10.07 1.50
C GLU A 88 5.90 -8.85 1.31
N ALA A 89 5.99 -8.32 0.08
CA ALA A 89 6.74 -7.10 -0.20
C ALA A 89 6.21 -5.89 0.59
N VAL A 90 4.88 -5.74 0.66
CA VAL A 90 4.25 -4.68 1.47
C VAL A 90 4.49 -4.92 2.96
N THR A 91 4.31 -6.15 3.44
CA THR A 91 4.51 -6.52 4.85
C THR A 91 5.91 -6.19 5.34
N ASN A 92 6.93 -6.49 4.52
CA ASN A 92 8.32 -6.18 4.85
C ASN A 92 8.59 -4.67 4.96
N LEU A 93 7.80 -3.84 4.27
CA LEU A 93 7.94 -2.39 4.28
C LEU A 93 7.12 -1.71 5.40
N ILE A 94 6.26 -2.45 6.12
CA ILE A 94 5.39 -1.88 7.17
C ILE A 94 6.16 -1.03 8.19
N PRO A 95 7.32 -1.46 8.75
CA PRO A 95 8.04 -0.63 9.72
C PRO A 95 8.44 0.74 9.15
N TYR A 96 8.86 0.76 7.88
CA TYR A 96 9.20 1.99 7.18
C TYR A 96 7.97 2.83 6.83
N ILE A 97 6.87 2.21 6.38
CA ILE A 97 5.60 2.90 6.12
C ILE A 97 5.08 3.60 7.38
N ARG A 98 5.20 2.95 8.55
CA ARG A 98 4.83 3.56 9.84
C ARG A 98 5.71 4.76 10.19
N LEU A 99 7.00 4.72 9.84
CA LEU A 99 7.88 5.87 9.98
C LEU A 99 7.46 7.00 9.04
N VAL A 100 7.21 6.70 7.76
CA VAL A 100 6.75 7.68 6.77
C VAL A 100 5.43 8.32 7.21
N GLU A 101 4.48 7.52 7.69
CA GLU A 101 3.20 8.02 8.19
C GLU A 101 3.45 9.08 9.27
N ARG A 102 4.22 8.73 10.29
CA ARG A 102 4.51 9.61 11.43
C ARG A 102 5.23 10.88 11.04
N GLU A 103 6.22 10.79 10.16
CA GLU A 103 7.13 11.91 9.84
C GLU A 103 6.63 12.78 8.68
N ARG A 104 5.76 12.26 7.80
CA ARG A 104 5.41 12.92 6.53
C ARG A 104 3.92 12.97 6.20
N LEU A 105 3.10 12.05 6.72
CA LEU A 105 1.69 11.95 6.33
C LEU A 105 0.71 12.26 7.46
N ARG A 106 1.22 12.53 8.67
CA ARG A 106 0.41 12.85 9.83
C ARG A 106 0.01 14.32 9.80
N GLY A 107 -1.25 14.58 9.43
CA GLY A 107 -1.86 15.91 9.50
C GLY A 107 -2.66 16.14 10.78
N PRO A 108 -2.83 17.40 11.22
CA PRO A 108 -3.70 17.77 12.34
C PRO A 108 -5.18 17.81 11.89
N PHE A 109 -5.69 16.69 11.36
CA PHE A 109 -7.06 16.59 10.88
C PHE A 109 -8.06 16.72 12.03
N LYS A 110 -9.12 17.51 11.82
CA LYS A 110 -10.20 17.74 12.80
C LYS A 110 -11.53 17.14 12.37
N THR A 111 -11.68 16.85 11.07
CA THR A 111 -12.88 16.21 10.52
C THR A 111 -12.54 15.04 9.60
N GLU A 112 -13.55 14.23 9.27
CA GLU A 112 -13.38 13.12 8.32
C GLU A 112 -13.02 13.65 6.93
N GLU A 113 -13.67 14.74 6.54
CA GLU A 113 -13.56 15.37 5.24
C GLU A 113 -12.14 15.90 5.01
N GLU A 114 -11.59 16.66 5.95
CA GLU A 114 -10.21 17.17 5.86
C GLU A 114 -9.20 16.04 5.65
N CYS A 115 -9.36 14.94 6.39
CA CYS A 115 -8.50 13.77 6.26
C CYS A 115 -8.64 13.14 4.87
N ASN A 116 -9.88 12.86 4.44
CA ASN A 116 -10.14 12.23 3.15
C ASN A 116 -9.71 13.11 1.97
N GLU A 117 -9.89 14.43 2.04
CA GLU A 117 -9.43 15.39 1.03
C GLU A 117 -7.91 15.38 0.88
N PHE A 118 -7.17 15.40 2.00
CA PHE A 118 -5.73 15.26 1.96
C PHE A 118 -5.30 13.95 1.28
N PHE A 119 -5.88 12.82 1.66
CA PHE A 119 -5.53 11.52 1.06
C PHE A 119 -6.03 11.35 -0.40
N ALA A 120 -6.93 12.21 -0.87
CA ALA A 120 -7.36 12.26 -2.27
C ALA A 120 -6.51 13.24 -3.12
N SER A 121 -5.77 14.15 -2.47
CA SER A 121 -5.01 15.22 -3.10
C SER A 121 -3.82 14.72 -3.95
N ASP A 122 -3.36 15.58 -4.86
CA ASP A 122 -2.12 15.33 -5.60
C ASP A 122 -0.87 15.43 -4.74
N GLU A 123 -0.93 16.20 -3.65
CA GLU A 123 0.12 16.27 -2.63
C GLU A 123 0.37 14.88 -2.03
N PHE A 124 -0.68 14.21 -1.55
CA PHE A 124 -0.55 12.85 -1.02
C PHE A 124 -0.07 11.87 -2.08
N LYS A 125 -0.58 11.95 -3.33
CA LYS A 125 -0.12 11.06 -4.42
C LYS A 125 1.38 11.20 -4.67
N GLY A 126 1.90 12.44 -4.64
CA GLY A 126 3.33 12.73 -4.76
C GLY A 126 4.13 12.12 -3.61
N LEU A 127 3.73 12.41 -2.37
CA LEU A 127 4.38 11.86 -1.18
C LEU A 127 4.35 10.34 -1.15
N PHE A 128 3.19 9.73 -1.42
CA PHE A 128 3.02 8.29 -1.48
C PHE A 128 3.95 7.65 -2.51
N LYS A 129 4.05 8.26 -3.70
CA LYS A 129 4.92 7.76 -4.77
C LYS A 129 6.39 7.79 -4.34
N GLU A 130 6.87 8.95 -3.92
CA GLU A 130 8.28 9.17 -3.57
C GLU A 130 8.71 8.33 -2.36
N THR A 131 7.87 8.31 -1.32
CA THR A 131 8.25 7.71 -0.04
C THR A 131 7.92 6.22 -0.01
N ILE A 132 6.74 5.79 -0.48
CA ILE A 132 6.26 4.41 -0.29
C ILE A 132 6.42 3.58 -1.57
N ALA A 133 5.82 4.02 -2.68
CA ALA A 133 5.77 3.23 -3.91
C ALA A 133 7.16 2.97 -4.49
N ASP A 134 8.00 4.01 -4.57
CA ASP A 134 9.36 3.88 -5.10
C ASP A 134 10.24 2.97 -4.22
N LYS A 135 10.05 3.00 -2.90
CA LYS A 135 10.76 2.10 -1.97
C LYS A 135 10.28 0.65 -2.08
N LEU A 136 8.98 0.45 -2.27
CA LEU A 136 8.41 -0.87 -2.53
C LEU A 136 8.98 -1.45 -3.83
N ALA A 137 9.02 -0.66 -4.91
CA ALA A 137 9.59 -1.07 -6.19
C ALA A 137 11.07 -1.48 -6.05
N VAL A 138 11.90 -0.67 -5.38
CA VAL A 138 13.29 -1.01 -5.11
C VAL A 138 13.42 -2.30 -4.30
N GLY A 139 12.61 -2.46 -3.24
CA GLY A 139 12.59 -3.68 -2.43
C GLY A 139 12.24 -4.93 -3.26
N GLN A 140 11.26 -4.82 -4.16
CA GLN A 140 10.88 -5.89 -5.07
C GLN A 140 11.96 -6.22 -6.11
N ILE A 141 12.61 -5.20 -6.68
CA ILE A 141 13.75 -5.39 -7.59
C ILE A 141 14.88 -6.15 -6.89
N VAL A 142 15.27 -5.72 -5.69
CA VAL A 142 16.30 -6.39 -4.88
C VAL A 142 15.90 -7.83 -4.58
N ALA A 143 14.63 -8.08 -4.24
CA ALA A 143 14.12 -9.43 -3.98
C ALA A 143 14.18 -10.35 -5.22
N LEU A 144 13.87 -9.83 -6.42
CA LEU A 144 14.02 -10.58 -7.67
C LEU A 144 15.50 -10.89 -7.97
N LEU A 145 16.38 -9.90 -7.80
CA LEU A 145 17.81 -10.05 -8.06
C LEU A 145 18.53 -10.97 -7.06
N ARG A 146 17.97 -11.20 -5.86
CA ARG A 146 18.44 -12.24 -4.92
C ARG A 146 18.28 -13.65 -5.49
N GLN A 147 17.28 -13.87 -6.34
CA GLN A 147 17.00 -15.18 -6.91
C GLN A 147 17.91 -15.45 -8.11
N GLN A 148 18.03 -14.47 -9.00
CA GLN A 148 18.87 -14.58 -10.20
C GLN A 148 19.15 -13.20 -10.82
N PRO A 149 20.24 -13.06 -11.58
CA PRO A 149 20.48 -11.86 -12.39
C PRO A 149 19.43 -11.69 -13.49
N LEU A 150 18.88 -10.49 -13.63
CA LEU A 150 17.81 -10.17 -14.59
C LEU A 150 18.11 -8.91 -15.40
N THR A 151 17.51 -8.83 -16.58
CA THR A 151 17.51 -7.66 -17.45
C THR A 151 16.38 -6.69 -17.09
N THR A 152 16.50 -5.43 -17.51
CA THR A 152 15.44 -4.42 -17.31
C THR A 152 14.06 -4.88 -17.84
N PRO A 153 13.93 -5.47 -19.04
CA PRO A 153 12.63 -5.94 -19.53
C PRO A 153 12.05 -7.10 -18.71
N GLU A 154 12.89 -8.03 -18.22
CA GLU A 154 12.45 -9.13 -17.37
C GLU A 154 11.89 -8.60 -16.03
N ILE A 155 12.58 -7.64 -15.42
CA ILE A 155 12.14 -6.99 -14.16
C ILE A 155 10.85 -6.20 -14.40
N ALA A 156 10.77 -5.42 -15.48
CA ALA A 156 9.59 -4.64 -15.84
C ALA A 156 8.34 -5.52 -15.99
N LYS A 157 8.50 -6.65 -16.70
CA LYS A 157 7.42 -7.64 -16.86
C LYS A 157 7.02 -8.27 -15.53
N ALA A 158 7.99 -8.64 -14.69
CA ALA A 158 7.72 -9.28 -13.40
C ALA A 158 6.98 -8.35 -12.42
N LEU A 159 7.28 -7.05 -12.43
CA LEU A 159 6.71 -6.08 -11.51
C LEU A 159 5.51 -5.30 -12.06
N GLY A 160 5.21 -5.45 -13.36
CA GLY A 160 4.17 -4.65 -14.02
C GLY A 160 4.52 -3.16 -14.11
N LEU A 161 5.81 -2.84 -14.14
CA LEU A 161 6.34 -1.47 -14.24
C LEU A 161 6.81 -1.19 -15.65
N THR A 162 6.93 0.09 -16.02
CA THR A 162 7.55 0.44 -17.30
C THR A 162 9.07 0.22 -17.26
N PRO A 163 9.72 -0.12 -18.39
CA PRO A 163 11.19 -0.23 -18.44
C PRO A 163 11.91 1.05 -17.98
N SER A 164 11.31 2.21 -18.21
CA SER A 164 11.83 3.51 -17.78
C SER A 164 11.77 3.68 -16.27
N GLU A 165 10.70 3.25 -15.61
CA GLU A 165 10.60 3.25 -14.14
C GLU A 165 11.62 2.30 -13.52
N VAL A 166 11.71 1.07 -14.03
CA VAL A 166 12.71 0.09 -13.56
C VAL A 166 14.13 0.63 -13.73
N SER A 167 14.45 1.21 -14.89
CA SER A 167 15.76 1.80 -15.13
C SER A 167 16.09 2.91 -14.13
N ARG A 168 15.12 3.78 -13.81
CA ARG A 168 15.29 4.84 -12.80
C ARG A 168 15.63 4.26 -11.43
N HIS A 169 14.92 3.22 -11.00
CA HIS A 169 15.17 2.56 -9.72
C HIS A 169 16.52 1.82 -9.70
N LEU A 170 16.90 1.15 -10.78
CA LEU A 170 18.19 0.45 -10.91
C LEU A 170 19.37 1.43 -10.86
N ILE A 171 19.28 2.57 -11.55
CA ILE A 171 20.33 3.61 -11.51
C ILE A 171 20.49 4.14 -10.08
N SER A 172 19.38 4.45 -9.40
CA SER A 172 19.42 4.94 -8.02
C SER A 172 19.98 3.89 -7.05
N SER A 173 19.56 2.64 -7.18
CA SER A 173 20.02 1.51 -6.37
C SER A 173 21.49 1.18 -6.61
N SER A 174 21.97 1.34 -7.85
CA SER A 174 23.38 1.12 -8.20
C SER A 174 24.29 2.17 -7.59
N ARG A 175 23.87 3.44 -7.58
CA ARG A 175 24.59 4.51 -6.86
C ARG A 175 24.72 4.22 -5.37
N GLN A 176 23.72 3.56 -4.79
CA GLN A 176 23.71 3.13 -3.39
C GLN A 176 24.43 1.79 -3.15
N LYS A 177 25.01 1.17 -4.18
CA LYS A 177 25.68 -0.13 -4.13
C LYS A 177 24.79 -1.26 -3.62
N PHE A 178 23.49 -1.22 -3.93
CA PHE A 178 22.59 -2.37 -3.69
C PHE A 178 22.54 -3.30 -4.90
N VAL A 179 22.81 -2.78 -6.09
CA VAL A 179 22.71 -3.49 -7.36
C VAL A 179 23.92 -3.12 -8.23
N ARG A 180 24.47 -4.08 -8.96
CA ARG A 180 25.50 -3.85 -9.98
C ARG A 180 25.03 -4.35 -11.34
N TYR A 181 25.57 -3.76 -12.41
CA TYR A 181 25.40 -4.30 -13.75
C TYR A 181 26.58 -5.23 -14.05
N ASP A 182 26.28 -6.48 -14.41
CA ASP A 182 27.27 -7.46 -14.81
C ASP A 182 27.48 -7.39 -16.33
N GLU A 183 28.62 -6.86 -16.76
CA GLU A 183 28.94 -6.66 -18.17
C GLU A 183 29.08 -7.98 -18.94
N GLY A 184 29.52 -9.05 -18.27
CA GLY A 184 29.67 -10.38 -18.87
C GLY A 184 28.33 -11.03 -19.17
N LEU A 185 27.36 -10.88 -18.27
CA LEU A 185 26.01 -11.44 -18.43
C LEU A 185 25.01 -10.48 -19.09
N LYS A 186 25.36 -9.20 -19.25
CA LYS A 186 24.47 -8.10 -19.67
C LYS A 186 23.18 -8.05 -18.84
N ARG A 187 23.32 -8.28 -17.53
CA ARG A 187 22.23 -8.41 -16.56
C ARG A 187 22.55 -7.62 -15.30
N TYR A 188 21.51 -7.19 -14.58
CA TYR A 188 21.68 -6.66 -13.23
C TYR A 188 21.77 -7.81 -12.23
N ALA A 189 22.63 -7.65 -11.23
CA ALA A 189 22.80 -8.57 -10.11
C ALA A 189 22.94 -7.76 -8.82
N LEU A 190 22.82 -8.40 -7.65
CA LEU A 190 23.16 -7.72 -6.40
C LEU A 190 24.64 -7.38 -6.35
N ALA A 191 24.93 -6.22 -5.76
CA ALA A 191 26.28 -5.72 -5.59
C ALA A 191 27.09 -6.54 -4.58
#